data_AF-A0A2J8TF41-F1
#
_entry.id   AF-A0A2J8TF41-F1
#
_cell.length_a   1.000
_cell.length_b   1.000
_cell.length_c   1.000
_cell.angle_alpha   90.00
_cell.angle_beta   90.00
_cell.angle_gamma   90.00
#
_symmetry.space_group_name_H-M   'P 1'
#
loop_
_entity.id
_entity.type
_entity.pdbx_description
1 polymer ?
#
loop_
_entity_poly.entity_id
_entity_poly.type
_entity_poly.pdbx_seq_one_letter_code
_entity_poly.pdbx_strand_id
1 'polypeptide(L)'
;MDDKPNPEALSDSSERLFSFGIIADVQYADLEDGFNFQGTRRRYYRHSLLHLQGAIEDWNNESSTPCCVLQLGDIIDGYNAQFNASEKSLELVMDTFKRLKVPVHHTWGNHEFYNFSREYLTHSKLNTKFLEDQIVHHPETMPSEDYYAYHFVPFPKFRFILLDGYDLSVLGVDQSSPKYEQCMKILREHNPNTELNSPQGELFL
;
A
#
# COMPACT_ATOMS: atom_id res chain seq x y z
N MET A 1 -62.46 4.98 -18.96
CA MET A 1 -61.72 4.20 -17.96
C MET A 1 -60.76 3.36 -18.76
N ASP A 2 -59.57 3.89 -19.02
CA ASP A 2 -58.51 3.21 -19.77
C ASP A 2 -57.35 3.00 -18.78
N ASP A 3 -57.33 1.86 -18.12
CA ASP A 3 -56.20 1.42 -17.31
C ASP A 3 -55.11 0.92 -18.25
N LYS A 4 -54.05 1.72 -18.40
CA LYS A 4 -52.79 1.24 -18.99
C LYS A 4 -52.01 0.49 -17.92
N PRO A 5 -51.43 -0.69 -18.22
CA PRO A 5 -50.52 -1.35 -17.31
C PRO A 5 -49.25 -0.52 -17.17
N ASN A 6 -48.87 -0.26 -15.92
CA ASN A 6 -47.61 0.36 -15.54
C ASN A 6 -46.46 -0.55 -15.99
N PRO A 7 -45.44 -0.08 -16.72
CA PRO A 7 -44.28 -0.92 -17.02
C PRO A 7 -43.52 -1.11 -15.71
N GLU A 8 -43.50 -2.34 -15.22
CA GLU A 8 -42.58 -2.76 -14.17
C GLU A 8 -41.18 -2.32 -14.60
N ALA A 9 -40.64 -1.34 -13.86
CA ALA A 9 -39.24 -0.99 -13.94
C ALA A 9 -38.48 -2.26 -13.57
N LEU A 10 -37.91 -2.93 -14.57
CA LEU A 10 -36.89 -3.95 -14.39
C LEU A 10 -35.75 -3.27 -13.64
N SER A 11 -35.78 -3.38 -12.32
CA SER A 11 -34.64 -3.03 -11.48
C SER A 11 -33.57 -4.05 -11.82
N ASP A 12 -32.64 -3.65 -12.69
CA ASP A 12 -31.39 -4.35 -12.93
C ASP A 12 -30.49 -4.17 -11.69
N SER A 13 -31.00 -4.59 -10.52
CA SER A 13 -30.29 -4.50 -9.26
C SER A 13 -29.29 -5.64 -9.22
N SER A 14 -28.15 -5.46 -9.89
CA SER A 14 -26.98 -6.29 -9.66
C SER A 14 -26.70 -6.29 -8.16
N GLU A 15 -26.93 -7.41 -7.50
CA GLU A 15 -26.68 -7.58 -6.08
C GLU A 15 -25.17 -7.37 -5.81
N ARG A 16 -24.84 -6.41 -4.95
CA ARG A 16 -23.45 -6.20 -4.53
C ARG A 16 -23.01 -7.37 -3.66
N LEU A 17 -22.02 -8.12 -4.14
CA LEU A 17 -21.48 -9.29 -3.44
C LEU A 17 -20.68 -8.92 -2.17
N PHE A 18 -19.76 -7.96 -2.30
CA PHE A 18 -18.99 -7.41 -1.18
C PHE A 18 -18.44 -6.03 -1.56
N SER A 19 -17.92 -5.30 -0.57
CA SER A 19 -17.22 -4.01 -0.75
C SER A 19 -15.93 -4.01 0.05
N PHE A 20 -14.96 -3.21 -0.38
CA PHE A 20 -13.70 -2.97 0.33
C PHE A 20 -13.22 -1.54 0.04
N GLY A 21 -12.50 -0.94 0.97
CA GLY A 21 -11.87 0.37 0.76
C GLY A 21 -10.49 0.23 0.12
N ILE A 22 -10.05 1.26 -0.61
CA ILE A 22 -8.69 1.37 -1.15
C ILE A 22 -8.18 2.79 -0.90
N ILE A 23 -6.93 2.90 -0.44
CA ILE A 23 -6.19 4.16 -0.39
C ILE A 23 -4.73 3.90 -0.73
N ALA A 24 -4.07 4.85 -1.37
CA ALA A 24 -2.68 4.74 -1.80
C ALA A 24 -1.96 6.06 -1.54
N ASP A 25 -0.64 6.01 -1.38
CA ASP A 25 0.25 7.17 -1.35
C ASP A 25 -0.24 8.26 -0.37
N VAL A 26 -0.58 7.87 0.87
CA VAL A 26 -0.92 8.84 1.92
C VAL A 26 0.27 9.78 2.09
N GLN A 27 1.50 9.26 2.12
CA GLN A 27 2.75 10.02 2.13
C GLN A 27 2.72 11.16 3.16
N TYR A 28 2.22 10.89 4.37
CA TYR A 28 2.16 11.88 5.42
C TYR A 28 3.56 12.34 5.85
N ALA A 29 3.73 13.64 6.03
CA ALA A 29 4.85 14.24 6.74
C ALA A 29 4.40 15.56 7.38
N ASP A 30 5.00 15.92 8.52
CA ASP A 30 4.75 17.20 9.18
C ASP A 30 5.53 18.35 8.52
N LEU A 31 5.27 18.57 7.23
CA LEU A 31 5.96 19.53 6.37
C LEU A 31 4.97 20.44 5.65
N GLU A 32 5.45 21.63 5.26
CA GLU A 32 4.72 22.48 4.32
C GLU A 32 4.53 21.79 2.98
N ASP A 33 3.45 22.13 2.27
CA ASP A 33 3.18 21.58 0.94
C ASP A 33 4.41 21.76 0.02
N GLY A 34 4.79 20.68 -0.65
CA GLY A 34 5.91 20.65 -1.58
C GLY A 34 5.48 20.36 -3.00
N PHE A 35 6.44 19.94 -3.81
CA PHE A 35 6.20 19.45 -5.16
C PHE A 35 6.91 18.11 -5.34
N ASN A 36 6.46 17.32 -6.32
CA ASN A 36 7.24 16.19 -6.82
C ASN A 36 8.59 16.69 -7.38
N PHE A 37 9.50 15.76 -7.62
CA PHE A 37 10.85 16.07 -8.10
C PHE A 37 10.88 16.94 -9.37
N GLN A 38 9.92 16.75 -10.28
CA GLN A 38 9.81 17.53 -11.53
C GLN A 38 9.20 18.92 -11.33
N GLY A 39 8.72 19.28 -10.13
CA GLY A 39 8.02 20.53 -9.87
C GLY A 39 6.63 20.64 -10.50
N THR A 40 6.10 19.54 -11.06
CA THR A 40 4.87 19.53 -11.87
C THR A 40 3.61 19.22 -11.08
N ARG A 41 3.74 18.53 -9.93
CA ARG A 41 2.62 18.13 -9.09
C ARG A 41 2.87 18.54 -7.65
N ARG A 42 1.88 19.21 -7.05
CA ARG A 42 1.93 19.60 -5.64
C ARG A 42 1.73 18.37 -4.76
N ARG A 43 2.49 18.31 -3.65
CA ARG A 43 2.38 17.29 -2.60
C ARG A 43 1.86 17.96 -1.33
N TYR A 44 0.76 17.46 -0.79
CA TYR A 44 0.06 18.06 0.35
C TYR A 44 0.29 17.24 1.62
N TYR A 45 1.51 17.29 2.17
CA TYR A 45 1.97 16.34 3.20
C TYR A 45 1.09 16.31 4.45
N ARG A 46 0.78 17.45 5.08
CA ARG A 46 -0.10 17.47 6.27
C ARG A 46 -1.55 17.17 5.95
N HIS A 47 -2.05 17.68 4.82
CA HIS A 47 -3.44 17.48 4.40
C HIS A 47 -3.74 16.02 4.05
N SER A 48 -2.74 15.21 3.68
CA SER A 48 -2.93 13.77 3.48
C SER A 48 -3.57 13.07 4.68
N LEU A 49 -3.25 13.50 5.91
CA LEU A 49 -3.84 12.96 7.12
C LEU A 49 -5.34 13.30 7.21
N LEU A 50 -5.74 14.49 6.77
CA LEU A 50 -7.15 14.89 6.71
C LEU A 50 -7.91 14.08 5.66
N HIS A 51 -7.29 13.79 4.51
CA HIS A 51 -7.87 12.91 3.50
C HIS A 51 -8.05 11.48 4.01
N LEU A 52 -7.05 10.93 4.69
CA LEU A 52 -7.17 9.64 5.35
C LEU A 52 -8.29 9.65 6.41
N GLN A 53 -8.40 10.73 7.18
CA GLN A 53 -9.44 10.85 8.20
C GLN A 53 -10.85 10.84 7.59
N GLY A 54 -11.06 11.59 6.51
CA GLY A 54 -12.31 11.63 5.77
C GLY A 54 -12.66 10.27 5.14
N ALA A 55 -11.69 9.62 4.49
CA ALA A 55 -11.90 8.28 3.91
C ALA A 55 -12.34 7.25 4.96
N ILE A 56 -11.70 7.28 6.14
CA ILE A 56 -12.09 6.40 7.27
C ILE A 56 -13.51 6.72 7.76
N GLU A 57 -13.87 8.00 7.84
CA GLU A 57 -15.22 8.41 8.25
C GLU A 57 -16.27 7.95 7.25
N ASP A 58 -16.02 8.12 5.95
CA ASP A 58 -16.89 7.65 4.89
C ASP A 58 -17.08 6.13 4.96
N TRP A 59 -16.00 5.34 5.01
CA TRP A 59 -16.09 3.87 5.13
C TRP A 59 -16.81 3.40 6.39
N ASN A 60 -16.64 4.11 7.51
CA ASN A 60 -17.29 3.77 8.78
C ASN A 60 -18.80 4.09 8.79
N ASN A 61 -19.25 4.97 7.89
CA ASN A 61 -20.64 5.44 7.77
C ASN A 61 -21.36 4.86 6.55
N GLU A 62 -20.66 4.12 5.69
CA GLU A 62 -21.25 3.41 4.56
C GLU A 62 -22.40 2.48 5.00
N SER A 63 -23.48 2.49 4.21
CA SER A 63 -24.67 1.66 4.47
C SER A 63 -24.37 0.16 4.53
N SER A 64 -23.31 -0.26 3.83
CA SER A 64 -22.74 -1.59 3.91
C SER A 64 -21.26 -1.45 4.12
N THR A 65 -20.85 -1.79 5.33
CA THR A 65 -19.47 -1.71 5.77
C THR A 65 -18.56 -2.53 4.85
N PRO A 66 -17.44 -1.96 4.36
CA PRO A 66 -16.45 -2.72 3.59
C PRO A 66 -15.88 -3.88 4.41
N CYS A 67 -15.56 -5.01 3.79
CA CYS A 67 -14.99 -6.16 4.51
C CYS A 67 -13.58 -5.89 5.05
N CYS A 68 -12.83 -5.02 4.36
CA CYS A 68 -11.49 -4.58 4.71
C CYS A 68 -11.13 -3.29 3.96
N VAL A 69 -9.96 -2.74 4.28
CA VAL A 69 -9.33 -1.66 3.51
C VAL A 69 -7.95 -2.12 3.02
N LEU A 70 -7.63 -1.83 1.76
CA LEU A 70 -6.29 -2.01 1.21
C LEU A 70 -5.57 -0.66 1.20
N GLN A 71 -4.48 -0.55 1.96
CA GLN A 71 -3.57 0.58 1.88
C GLN A 71 -2.36 0.17 1.03
N LEU A 72 -2.20 0.81 -0.13
CA LEU A 72 -1.32 0.35 -1.22
C LEU A 72 0.13 0.88 -1.13
N GLY A 73 0.68 1.01 0.08
CA GLY A 73 2.04 1.48 0.31
C GLY A 73 2.14 3.00 0.40
N ASP A 74 3.36 3.45 0.67
CA ASP A 74 3.74 4.85 0.82
C ASP A 74 2.87 5.60 1.84
N ILE A 75 2.78 5.06 3.06
CA ILE A 75 1.91 5.56 4.13
C ILE A 75 2.43 6.87 4.74
N ILE A 76 3.75 7.02 4.82
CA ILE A 76 4.46 8.24 5.26
C ILE A 76 5.51 8.62 4.22
N ASP A 77 5.78 9.92 4.04
CA ASP A 77 6.79 10.37 3.06
C ASP A 77 8.22 10.05 3.54
N GLY A 78 9.17 9.97 2.60
CA GLY A 78 10.58 9.63 2.84
C GLY A 78 11.32 10.79 3.50
N TYR A 79 10.81 12.01 3.39
CA TYR A 79 11.34 13.15 4.14
C TYR A 79 11.29 12.95 5.65
N ASN A 80 10.38 12.13 6.18
CA ASN A 80 10.37 11.86 7.61
C ASN A 80 11.71 11.27 8.10
N ALA A 81 12.37 10.42 7.30
CA ALA A 81 13.70 9.90 7.64
C ALA A 81 14.75 11.01 7.71
N GLN A 82 14.70 11.97 6.78
CA GLN A 82 15.63 13.10 6.73
C GLN A 82 15.50 14.02 7.95
N PHE A 83 14.31 14.10 8.55
CA PHE A 83 14.03 14.88 9.75
C PHE A 83 13.97 14.04 11.04
N ASN A 84 14.38 12.77 10.99
CA ASN A 84 14.32 11.83 12.12
C ASN A 84 12.91 11.76 12.78
N ALA A 85 11.87 11.76 11.94
CA ALA A 85 10.47 11.81 12.33
C ALA A 85 9.68 10.56 11.93
N SER A 86 10.31 9.55 11.32
CA SER A 86 9.65 8.37 10.73
C SER A 86 8.73 7.65 11.71
N GLU A 87 9.21 7.29 12.90
CA GLU A 87 8.40 6.57 13.89
C GLU A 87 7.21 7.40 14.39
N LYS A 88 7.44 8.68 14.69
CA LYS A 88 6.40 9.61 15.15
C LYS A 88 5.31 9.81 14.10
N SER A 89 5.72 10.00 12.85
CA SER A 89 4.80 10.16 11.72
C SER A 89 4.03 8.87 11.46
N LEU A 90 4.69 7.71 11.51
CA LEU A 90 4.02 6.42 11.40
C LEU A 90 3.01 6.23 12.54
N GLU A 91 3.38 6.52 13.79
CA GLU A 91 2.49 6.40 14.94
C GLU A 91 1.22 7.24 14.76
N LEU A 92 1.36 8.50 14.32
CA LEU A 92 0.22 9.39 14.08
C LEU A 92 -0.73 8.84 12.99
N VAL A 93 -0.19 8.33 11.89
CA VAL A 93 -1.01 7.76 10.81
C VAL A 93 -1.68 6.46 11.28
N MET A 94 -0.95 5.58 11.99
CA MET A 94 -1.52 4.34 12.53
C MET A 94 -2.59 4.61 13.59
N ASP A 95 -2.44 5.65 14.41
CA ASP A 95 -3.45 6.09 15.37
C ASP A 95 -4.73 6.57 14.66
N THR A 96 -4.59 7.16 13.49
CA THR A 96 -5.73 7.52 12.64
C THR A 96 -6.46 6.26 12.13
N PHE A 97 -5.70 5.25 11.68
CA PHE A 97 -6.26 3.95 11.24
C PHE A 97 -6.97 3.18 12.37
N LYS A 98 -6.60 3.36 13.64
CA LYS A 98 -7.32 2.74 14.79
C LYS A 98 -8.81 3.11 14.85
N ARG A 99 -9.23 4.21 14.20
CA ARG A 99 -10.64 4.62 14.13
C ARG A 99 -11.46 3.79 13.14
N LEU A 100 -10.82 3.07 12.22
CA LEU A 100 -11.49 2.25 11.23
C LEU A 100 -12.05 0.98 11.89
N LYS A 101 -13.29 0.62 11.56
CA LYS A 101 -14.01 -0.51 12.18
C LYS A 101 -13.67 -1.88 11.56
N VAL A 102 -12.85 -1.90 10.51
CA VAL A 102 -12.57 -3.08 9.68
C VAL A 102 -11.07 -3.26 9.49
N PRO A 103 -10.58 -4.48 9.22
CA PRO A 103 -9.15 -4.73 9.08
C PRO A 103 -8.55 -3.93 7.91
N VAL A 104 -7.28 -3.55 8.07
CA VAL A 104 -6.47 -2.90 7.04
C VAL A 104 -5.35 -3.84 6.62
N HIS A 105 -5.18 -4.00 5.32
CA HIS A 105 -4.04 -4.68 4.74
C HIS A 105 -3.08 -3.62 4.21
N HIS A 106 -1.84 -3.64 4.71
CA HIS A 106 -0.79 -2.70 4.36
C HIS A 106 0.19 -3.36 3.38
N THR A 107 0.39 -2.79 2.19
CA THR A 107 1.54 -3.13 1.35
C THR A 107 2.73 -2.20 1.67
N TRP A 108 3.93 -2.60 1.28
CA TRP A 108 5.13 -1.78 1.47
C TRP A 108 5.59 -1.22 0.11
N GLY A 109 5.65 0.09 0.02
CA GLY A 109 6.16 0.88 -1.09
C GLY A 109 7.61 1.33 -0.84
N ASN A 110 8.15 2.14 -1.75
CA ASN A 110 9.52 2.66 -1.62
C ASN A 110 9.65 3.57 -0.40
N HIS A 111 8.60 4.33 -0.06
CA HIS A 111 8.67 5.24 1.07
C HIS A 111 8.71 4.52 2.41
N GLU A 112 8.17 3.30 2.53
CA GLU A 112 8.43 2.46 3.69
C GLU A 112 9.93 2.13 3.80
N PHE A 113 10.59 1.77 2.69
CA PHE A 113 12.02 1.44 2.67
C PHE A 113 12.96 2.66 2.70
N TYR A 114 12.46 3.87 2.43
CA TYR A 114 13.18 5.12 2.70
C TYR A 114 13.21 5.42 4.20
N ASN A 115 12.21 4.98 4.95
CA ASN A 115 12.05 5.26 6.37
C ASN A 115 12.57 4.15 7.28
N PHE A 116 12.44 2.89 6.88
CA PHE A 116 12.63 1.75 7.75
C PHE A 116 13.39 0.62 7.07
N SER A 117 14.13 -0.16 7.86
CA SER A 117 14.68 -1.44 7.40
C SER A 117 13.57 -2.47 7.23
N ARG A 118 13.80 -3.48 6.39
CA ARG A 118 12.89 -4.61 6.25
C ARG A 118 12.65 -5.34 7.58
N GLU A 119 13.70 -5.51 8.38
CA GLU A 119 13.60 -6.08 9.73
C GLU A 119 12.65 -5.26 10.62
N TYR A 120 12.74 -3.94 10.59
CA TYR A 120 11.82 -3.07 11.31
C TYR A 120 10.38 -3.27 10.84
N LEU A 121 10.15 -3.24 9.51
CA LEU A 121 8.82 -3.39 8.93
C LEU A 121 8.17 -4.71 9.34
N THR A 122 8.91 -5.82 9.35
CA THR A 122 8.45 -7.14 9.80
C THR A 122 7.97 -7.15 11.25
N HIS A 123 8.53 -6.31 12.13
CA HIS A 123 8.13 -6.18 13.53
C HIS A 123 7.19 -5.00 13.81
N SER A 124 6.81 -4.25 12.77
CA SER A 124 6.00 -3.03 12.89
C SER A 124 4.50 -3.31 12.74
N LYS A 125 3.68 -2.29 13.01
CA LYS A 125 2.23 -2.30 12.74
C LYS A 125 1.88 -2.40 11.25
N LEU A 126 2.85 -2.19 10.35
CA LEU A 126 2.67 -2.35 8.90
C LEU A 126 2.79 -3.80 8.44
N ASN A 127 3.26 -4.73 9.29
CA ASN A 127 3.19 -6.15 8.99
C ASN A 127 1.78 -6.67 9.28
N THR A 128 0.98 -6.79 8.22
CA THR A 128 -0.40 -7.29 8.30
C THR A 128 -0.54 -8.74 7.82
N LYS A 129 0.58 -9.46 7.67
CA LYS A 129 0.61 -10.84 7.19
C LYS A 129 -0.17 -11.80 8.09
N PHE A 130 -0.33 -11.48 9.38
CA PHE A 130 -1.16 -12.26 10.30
C PHE A 130 -2.65 -12.31 9.89
N LEU A 131 -3.10 -11.49 8.93
CA LEU A 131 -4.44 -11.53 8.33
C LEU A 131 -4.57 -12.56 7.18
N GLU A 132 -3.52 -13.32 6.87
CA GLU A 132 -3.53 -14.30 5.79
C GLU A 132 -4.43 -15.51 6.06
N ASP A 133 -5.01 -16.06 5.00
CA ASP A 133 -5.67 -17.36 5.07
C ASP A 133 -4.63 -18.47 5.27
N GLN A 134 -4.86 -19.34 6.25
CA GLN A 134 -4.02 -20.52 6.45
C GLN A 134 -4.27 -21.55 5.34
N ILE A 135 -3.26 -21.76 4.49
CA ILE A 135 -3.25 -22.83 3.49
C ILE A 135 -2.23 -23.90 3.87
N VAL A 136 -2.51 -25.15 3.49
CA VAL A 136 -1.54 -26.23 3.66
C VAL A 136 -0.32 -25.93 2.81
N HIS A 137 0.82 -25.74 3.46
CA HIS A 137 2.08 -25.52 2.78
C HIS A 137 2.47 -26.76 1.96
N HIS A 138 2.78 -26.55 0.68
CA HIS A 138 3.41 -27.57 -0.14
C HIS A 138 4.94 -27.42 -0.01
N PRO A 139 5.70 -28.50 0.25
CA PRO A 139 7.16 -28.41 0.43
C PRO A 139 7.88 -27.72 -0.75
N GLU A 140 7.37 -27.87 -1.96
CA GLU A 140 7.95 -27.26 -3.17
C GLU A 140 7.59 -25.78 -3.36
N THR A 141 6.62 -25.25 -2.60
CA THR A 141 6.20 -23.85 -2.67
C THR A 141 6.59 -23.07 -1.42
N MET A 142 7.33 -23.68 -0.50
CA MET A 142 7.90 -22.98 0.65
C MET A 142 9.10 -22.18 0.17
N PRO A 143 9.07 -20.84 0.25
CA PRO A 143 10.20 -20.04 -0.15
C PRO A 143 11.38 -20.26 0.80
N SER A 144 12.58 -20.15 0.23
CA SER A 144 13.85 -20.30 0.96
C SER A 144 14.22 -19.07 1.78
N GLU A 145 13.53 -17.95 1.56
CA GLU A 145 13.80 -16.65 2.19
C GLU A 145 12.51 -16.05 2.76
N ASP A 146 12.67 -15.16 3.74
CA ASP A 146 11.57 -14.36 4.26
C ASP A 146 11.06 -13.35 3.22
N TYR A 147 9.74 -13.28 3.07
CA TYR A 147 9.07 -12.43 2.09
C TYR A 147 7.77 -11.86 2.66
N TYR A 148 7.42 -10.66 2.24
CA TYR A 148 6.18 -9.98 2.62
C TYR A 148 5.13 -10.07 1.51
N ALA A 149 4.68 -11.30 1.25
CA ALA A 149 3.51 -11.54 0.41
C ALA A 149 2.59 -12.53 1.11
N TYR A 150 1.29 -12.34 0.91
CA TYR A 150 0.26 -13.22 1.47
C TYR A 150 -1.04 -13.07 0.71
N HIS A 151 -1.99 -13.96 0.97
CA HIS A 151 -3.30 -13.91 0.34
C HIS A 151 -4.42 -14.10 1.35
N PHE A 152 -5.62 -13.68 0.98
CA PHE A 152 -6.84 -13.97 1.74
C PHE A 152 -8.07 -13.97 0.83
N VAL A 153 -9.17 -14.57 1.30
CA VAL A 153 -10.46 -14.66 0.58
C VAL A 153 -11.45 -13.68 1.21
N PRO A 154 -11.65 -12.48 0.65
CA PRO A 154 -12.61 -11.51 1.19
C PRO A 154 -14.08 -11.93 0.98
N PHE A 155 -14.34 -12.76 -0.05
CA PHE A 155 -15.67 -13.24 -0.42
C PHE A 155 -15.55 -14.56 -1.21
N PRO A 156 -16.53 -15.49 -1.13
CA PRO A 156 -16.48 -16.73 -1.90
C PRO A 156 -16.16 -16.50 -3.39
N LYS A 157 -15.18 -17.25 -3.90
CA LYS A 157 -14.65 -17.16 -5.28
C LYS A 157 -13.78 -15.93 -5.59
N PHE A 158 -13.53 -15.05 -4.62
CA PHE A 158 -12.57 -13.94 -4.75
C PHE A 158 -11.36 -14.19 -3.86
N ARG A 159 -10.17 -13.90 -4.37
CA ARG A 159 -8.92 -13.99 -3.61
C ARG A 159 -8.10 -12.74 -3.86
N PHE A 160 -7.67 -12.10 -2.79
CA PHE A 160 -6.70 -11.02 -2.85
C PHE A 160 -5.31 -11.59 -2.56
N ILE A 161 -4.33 -11.10 -3.30
CA ILE A 161 -2.92 -11.47 -3.17
C ILE A 161 -2.15 -10.17 -3.01
N LEU A 162 -1.55 -9.98 -1.85
CA LEU A 162 -0.63 -8.89 -1.58
C LEU A 162 0.77 -9.35 -1.93
N LEU A 163 1.46 -8.57 -2.75
CA LEU A 163 2.80 -8.85 -3.23
C LEU A 163 3.78 -7.83 -2.65
N ASP A 164 5.02 -8.27 -2.46
CA ASP A 164 6.15 -7.40 -2.15
C ASP A 164 6.73 -6.85 -3.45
N GLY A 165 6.35 -5.62 -3.81
CA GLY A 165 6.89 -4.94 -5.00
C GLY A 165 8.39 -4.62 -4.92
N TYR A 166 9.00 -4.81 -3.75
CA TYR A 166 10.41 -4.54 -3.46
C TYR A 166 11.14 -5.81 -3.01
N ASP A 167 10.63 -7.00 -3.33
CA ASP A 167 11.35 -8.26 -3.11
C ASP A 167 12.67 -8.24 -3.88
N LEU A 168 12.64 -7.93 -5.18
CA LEU A 168 13.82 -7.65 -5.99
C LEU A 168 14.02 -6.14 -6.10
N SER A 169 14.85 -5.60 -5.20
CA SER A 169 15.08 -4.18 -5.08
C SER A 169 16.46 -3.88 -4.47
N VAL A 170 16.97 -2.67 -4.74
CA VAL A 170 18.16 -2.11 -4.07
C VAL A 170 17.79 -1.39 -2.76
N LEU A 171 16.50 -1.14 -2.54
CA LEU A 171 15.91 -0.66 -1.29
C LEU A 171 15.42 -1.85 -0.46
N GLY A 172 15.52 -1.76 0.87
CA GLY A 172 14.98 -2.78 1.77
C GLY A 172 15.74 -4.12 1.77
N VAL A 173 16.94 -4.16 1.18
CA VAL A 173 17.81 -5.34 1.11
C VAL A 173 19.18 -4.98 1.68
N ASP A 174 19.80 -5.92 2.42
CA ASP A 174 21.16 -5.76 2.94
C ASP A 174 22.15 -5.61 1.76
N GLN A 175 22.91 -4.52 1.77
CA GLN A 175 23.88 -4.18 0.72
C GLN A 175 25.02 -5.21 0.59
N SER A 176 25.26 -6.02 1.62
CA SER A 176 26.25 -7.10 1.61
C SER A 176 25.72 -8.42 1.04
N SER A 177 24.41 -8.51 0.76
CA SER A 177 23.78 -9.75 0.31
C SER A 177 23.95 -10.02 -1.19
N PRO A 178 24.02 -11.30 -1.62
CA PRO A 178 24.00 -11.66 -3.04
C PRO A 178 22.76 -11.13 -3.79
N LYS A 179 21.63 -11.03 -3.09
CA LYS A 179 20.37 -10.48 -3.63
C LYS A 179 20.51 -9.01 -4.00
N TYR A 180 21.18 -8.21 -3.16
CA TYR A 180 21.47 -6.80 -3.47
C TYR A 180 22.38 -6.68 -4.68
N GLU A 181 23.45 -7.49 -4.77
CA GLU A 181 24.36 -7.49 -5.93
C GLU A 181 23.61 -7.83 -7.23
N GLN A 182 22.73 -8.83 -7.18
CA GLN A 182 21.87 -9.19 -8.32
C GLN A 182 20.94 -8.03 -8.71
N CYS A 183 20.26 -7.41 -7.75
CA CYS A 183 19.35 -6.28 -8.01
C CYS A 183 20.11 -5.07 -8.58
N MET A 184 21.29 -4.76 -8.03
CA MET A 184 22.15 -3.69 -8.53
C MET A 184 22.64 -3.95 -9.95
N LYS A 185 22.94 -5.20 -10.30
CA LYS A 185 23.32 -5.59 -11.66
C LYS A 185 22.16 -5.34 -12.62
N ILE A 186 20.96 -5.86 -12.32
CA ILE A 186 19.76 -5.67 -13.14
C ILE A 186 19.47 -4.17 -13.31
N LEU A 187 19.53 -3.40 -12.22
CA LEU A 187 19.28 -1.96 -12.26
C LEU A 187 20.29 -1.23 -13.16
N ARG A 188 21.59 -1.48 -13.01
CA ARG A 188 22.64 -0.83 -13.82
C ARG A 188 22.64 -1.27 -15.28
N GLU A 189 22.14 -2.46 -15.59
CA GLU A 189 21.97 -2.92 -16.96
C GLU A 189 20.93 -2.10 -17.72
N HIS A 190 19.90 -1.58 -17.04
CA HIS A 190 18.76 -0.89 -17.66
C HIS A 190 18.66 0.61 -17.32
N ASN A 191 19.36 1.07 -16.27
CA ASN A 191 19.38 2.46 -15.82
C ASN A 191 20.81 3.03 -15.91
N PRO A 192 21.10 3.88 -16.91
CA PRO A 192 22.43 4.48 -17.10
C PRO A 192 22.70 5.67 -16.16
N ASN A 193 21.74 6.09 -15.34
CA ASN A 193 21.86 7.29 -14.52
C ASN A 193 22.90 7.12 -13.40
N THR A 194 23.72 8.15 -13.19
CA THR A 194 24.64 8.19 -12.03
C THR A 194 23.87 8.21 -10.71
N GLU A 195 22.81 9.01 -10.64
CA GLU A 195 21.84 8.97 -9.55
C GLU A 195 20.74 7.97 -9.91
N LEU A 196 20.82 6.77 -9.34
CA LEU A 196 19.93 5.66 -9.69
C LEU A 196 18.46 5.93 -9.36
N ASN A 197 18.19 6.85 -8.44
CA ASN A 197 16.84 7.26 -8.05
C ASN A 197 16.38 8.54 -8.77
N SER A 198 17.16 9.01 -9.75
CA SER A 198 16.80 10.19 -10.52
C SER A 198 15.68 9.86 -11.50
N PRO A 199 14.60 10.64 -11.54
CA PRO A 199 13.58 10.52 -12.58
C PRO A 199 14.02 11.22 -13.88
N GLN A 200 15.24 11.77 -13.94
CA GLN A 200 15.84 12.36 -15.13
C GLN A 200 16.76 11.31 -15.79
N GLY A 201 16.37 10.80 -16.95
CA GLY A 201 17.17 9.83 -17.73
C GLY A 201 16.32 8.89 -18.57
N GLU A 202 16.95 8.11 -19.44
CA GLU A 202 16.31 7.07 -20.25
C GLU A 202 16.45 5.71 -19.54
N LEU A 203 15.34 5.01 -19.31
CA LEU A 203 15.36 3.57 -19.02
C LEU A 203 15.51 2.85 -20.35
N PHE A 204 16.59 2.09 -20.52
CA PHE A 204 16.69 1.15 -21.64
C PHE A 204 15.91 -0.10 -21.23
N LEU A 205 14.70 -0.27 -21.78
CA LEU A 205 13.88 -1.48 -21.64
C LEU A 205 14.13 -2.45 -22.79
#